data_AF-A0A3D5ELH3-F1
#
_entry.id   AF-A0A3D5ELH3-F1
#
_cell.length_a   1.000
_cell.length_b   1.000
_cell.length_c   1.000
_cell.angle_alpha   90.00
_cell.angle_beta   90.00
_cell.angle_gamma   90.00
#
_symmetry.space_group_name_H-M   'P 1'
#
loop_
_entity.id
_entity.type
_entity.pdbx_description
1 polymer ?
#
loop_
_entity_poly.entity_id
_entity_poly.type
_entity_poly.pdbx_seq_one_letter_code
_entity_poly.pdbx_strand_id
1 'polypeptide(L)'
;MLKFNSSALQMAFERNVFIIETQVTPLYTCLSLNAIEPFHLDSFCPPRVALEAKKYTSLDDIYLHSVSICEGSCWAIFNADGDVLFSVMFCDDDATKQDFSLVLSHLSERHVEYQEMLVEQLNIKYYIA
;
A
#
# COMPACT_ATOMS: atom_id res chain seq x y z
N MET A 1 -13.27 -14.87 5.67
CA MET A 1 -13.08 -13.54 6.27
C MET A 1 -11.71 -13.53 6.91
N LEU A 2 -10.82 -12.62 6.52
CA LEU A 2 -9.52 -12.44 7.17
C LEU A 2 -9.74 -12.11 8.64
N LYS A 3 -8.91 -12.68 9.52
CA LYS A 3 -8.99 -12.48 10.97
C LYS A 3 -7.64 -12.02 11.48
N PHE A 4 -7.63 -10.89 12.18
CA PHE A 4 -6.43 -10.28 12.76
C PHE A 4 -6.43 -10.41 14.28
N ASN A 5 -5.23 -10.44 14.86
CA ASN A 5 -5.04 -10.38 16.31
C ASN A 5 -5.23 -8.94 16.84
N SER A 6 -4.84 -7.95 16.06
CA SER A 6 -5.03 -6.52 16.31
C SER A 6 -6.48 -6.13 16.04
N SER A 7 -7.13 -5.63 17.09
CA SER A 7 -8.49 -5.08 16.99
C SER A 7 -8.57 -3.88 16.04
N ALA A 8 -7.52 -3.06 15.98
CA ALA A 8 -7.46 -1.91 15.07
C ALA A 8 -7.45 -2.36 13.59
N LEU A 9 -6.64 -3.37 13.26
CA LEU A 9 -6.59 -3.93 11.90
C LEU A 9 -7.89 -4.67 11.56
N GLN A 10 -8.44 -5.44 12.50
CA GLN A 10 -9.73 -6.12 12.32
C GLN A 10 -10.85 -5.11 12.01
N MET A 11 -10.93 -4.02 12.78
CA MET A 11 -11.91 -2.95 12.56
C MET A 11 -11.69 -2.21 11.24
N ALA A 12 -10.44 -1.95 10.86
CA ALA A 12 -10.12 -1.30 9.59
C ALA A 12 -10.53 -2.18 8.39
N PHE A 13 -10.35 -3.50 8.51
CA PHE A 13 -10.74 -4.46 7.50
C PHE A 13 -12.27 -4.55 7.36
N GLU A 14 -12.99 -4.64 8.48
CA GLU A 14 -14.46 -4.67 8.50
C GLU A 14 -15.10 -3.40 7.93
N ARG A 15 -14.41 -2.26 8.04
CA ARG A 15 -14.85 -0.97 7.50
C ARG A 15 -14.35 -0.70 6.08
N ASN A 16 -13.66 -1.66 5.46
CA ASN A 16 -13.06 -1.54 4.13
C ASN A 16 -12.14 -0.31 3.98
N VAL A 17 -11.38 0.05 5.02
CA VAL A 17 -10.47 1.21 5.01
C VAL A 17 -9.26 0.98 4.11
N PHE A 18 -8.98 -0.28 3.75
CA PHE A 18 -7.90 -0.68 2.84
C PHE A 18 -8.33 -0.69 1.36
N ILE A 19 -9.49 -0.11 1.01
CA ILE A 19 -9.83 0.11 -0.40
C ILE A 19 -8.83 1.11 -0.99
N ILE A 20 -8.18 0.71 -2.07
CA ILE A 20 -7.17 1.47 -2.81
C ILE A 20 -7.86 2.53 -3.66
N GLU A 21 -8.59 3.44 -3.04
CA GLU A 21 -8.71 4.77 -3.62
C GLU A 21 -7.45 5.53 -3.18
N THR A 22 -6.92 6.45 -4.00
CA THR A 22 -5.77 7.28 -3.64
C THR A 22 -6.09 8.15 -2.42
N GLN A 23 -6.03 7.55 -1.24
CA GLN A 23 -6.47 8.11 0.02
C GLN A 23 -5.37 7.88 1.05
N VAL A 24 -5.11 8.93 1.82
CA VAL A 24 -4.36 8.83 3.06
C VAL A 24 -5.40 8.76 4.16
N THR A 25 -5.57 7.60 4.75
CA THR A 25 -6.34 7.44 5.98
C THR A 25 -5.37 7.39 7.16
N PRO A 26 -5.82 7.63 8.41
CA PRO A 26 -4.92 7.56 9.57
C PRO A 26 -4.16 6.24 9.71
N LEU A 27 -4.68 5.17 9.12
CA LEU A 27 -4.15 3.81 9.25
C LEU A 27 -3.53 3.27 7.96
N TYR A 28 -3.94 3.73 6.78
CA TYR A 28 -3.47 3.24 5.47
C TYR A 28 -3.11 4.37 4.51
N THR A 29 -2.00 4.22 3.79
CA THR A 29 -1.59 5.12 2.71
C THR A 29 -1.24 4.33 1.45
N CYS A 30 -1.69 4.84 0.29
CA CYS A 30 -1.25 4.43 -1.04
C CYS A 30 -0.78 5.66 -1.83
N LEU A 31 0.47 5.67 -2.27
CA LEU A 31 1.05 6.77 -3.05
C LEU A 31 1.68 6.22 -4.32
N SER A 32 1.32 6.79 -5.47
CA SER A 32 2.11 6.58 -6.68
C SER A 32 3.46 7.29 -6.53
N LEU A 33 4.56 6.58 -6.75
CA LEU A 33 5.90 7.10 -6.51
C LEU A 33 6.36 8.10 -7.56
N ASN A 34 5.81 8.07 -8.77
CA ASN A 34 6.08 9.09 -9.79
C ASN A 34 5.38 10.42 -9.50
N ALA A 35 4.40 10.44 -8.60
CA ALA A 35 3.62 11.62 -8.23
C ALA A 35 4.21 12.39 -7.05
N ILE A 36 5.32 11.91 -6.46
CA ILE A 36 5.98 12.53 -5.31
C ILE A 36 7.43 12.87 -5.62
N GLU A 37 7.84 14.11 -5.34
CA GLU A 37 9.24 14.48 -5.46
C GLU A 37 10.12 13.70 -4.47
N PRO A 38 11.31 13.21 -4.86
CA PRO A 38 12.12 12.32 -4.03
C PRO A 38 12.42 12.84 -2.62
N PHE A 39 12.57 14.16 -2.44
CA PHE A 39 12.89 14.75 -1.14
C PHE A 39 11.70 14.75 -0.16
N HIS A 40 10.46 14.68 -0.66
CA HIS A 40 9.29 14.57 0.21
C HIS A 40 9.20 13.20 0.90
N LEU A 41 9.82 12.16 0.33
CA LEU A 41 9.86 10.83 0.94
C LEU A 41 10.61 10.82 2.27
N ASP A 42 11.61 11.70 2.48
CA ASP A 42 12.35 11.76 3.75
C ASP A 42 11.49 12.27 4.92
N SER A 43 10.45 13.04 4.61
CA SER A 43 9.51 13.56 5.62
C SER A 43 8.34 12.60 5.86
N PHE A 44 8.04 11.75 4.88
CA PHE A 44 6.88 10.86 4.92
C PHE A 44 7.23 9.44 5.41
N CYS A 45 8.40 8.92 5.06
CA CYS A 45 8.78 7.53 5.27
C CYS A 45 9.84 7.37 6.38
N PRO A 46 9.91 6.21 7.05
CA PRO A 46 11.11 5.80 7.76
C PRO A 46 12.35 5.81 6.83
N PRO A 47 13.57 6.14 7.30
CA PRO A 47 14.72 6.37 6.44
C PRO A 47 15.06 5.21 5.49
N ARG A 48 14.92 3.96 5.96
CA ARG A 48 15.14 2.76 5.13
C ARG A 48 14.11 2.66 4.00
N VAL A 49 12.86 3.00 4.27
CA VAL A 49 11.78 2.97 3.27
C VAL A 49 11.96 4.12 2.28
N ALA A 50 12.30 5.33 2.76
CA ALA A 50 12.60 6.47 1.91
C ALA A 50 13.72 6.16 0.92
N LEU A 51 14.82 5.56 1.40
CA LEU A 51 15.96 5.17 0.57
C LEU A 51 15.57 4.19 -0.54
N GLU A 52 14.73 3.21 -0.24
CA GLU A 52 14.28 2.23 -1.24
C GLU A 52 13.27 2.86 -2.23
N ALA A 53 12.28 3.62 -1.73
CA ALA A 53 11.28 4.26 -2.57
C ALA A 53 11.87 5.23 -3.60
N LYS A 54 12.91 6.00 -3.23
CA LYS A 54 13.60 6.93 -4.13
C LYS A 54 14.18 6.28 -5.39
N LYS A 55 14.43 4.98 -5.39
CA LYS A 55 14.95 4.25 -6.57
C LYS A 55 13.91 4.12 -7.68
N TYR A 56 12.62 4.31 -7.35
CA TYR A 56 11.50 4.01 -8.23
C TYR A 56 10.68 5.25 -8.62
N THR A 57 11.00 6.46 -8.15
CA THR A 57 10.21 7.68 -8.42
C THR A 57 10.22 8.14 -9.87
N SER A 58 11.13 7.60 -10.71
CA SER A 58 11.17 7.87 -12.14
C SER A 58 10.41 6.84 -12.97
N LEU A 59 9.87 5.80 -12.34
CA LEU A 59 9.14 4.73 -13.01
C LEU A 59 7.65 4.99 -12.83
N ASP A 60 6.93 4.86 -13.93
CA ASP A 60 5.48 4.83 -13.89
C ASP A 60 5.00 3.55 -13.20
N ASP A 61 3.77 3.59 -12.70
CA ASP A 61 3.08 2.42 -12.17
C ASP A 61 3.75 1.72 -10.98
N ILE A 62 4.57 2.45 -10.22
CA ILE A 62 5.09 1.99 -8.93
C ILE A 62 4.38 2.71 -7.77
N TYR A 63 3.97 1.93 -6.78
CA TYR A 63 3.15 2.40 -5.68
C TYR A 63 3.76 2.04 -4.32
N LEU A 64 3.83 3.02 -3.43
CA LEU A 64 4.21 2.86 -2.03
C LEU A 64 2.96 2.71 -1.17
N HIS A 65 2.88 1.59 -0.48
CA HIS A 65 1.83 1.25 0.46
C HIS A 65 2.38 1.28 1.89
N SER A 66 1.58 1.81 2.82
CA SER A 66 1.88 1.70 4.24
C SER A 66 0.63 1.49 5.07
N VAL A 67 0.77 0.68 6.13
CA VAL A 67 -0.24 0.54 7.18
C VAL A 67 0.44 0.77 8.52
N SER A 68 -0.11 1.68 9.32
CA SER A 68 0.46 2.05 10.63
C SER A 68 -0.60 1.99 11.72
N ILE A 69 -0.25 1.33 12.82
CA ILE A 69 -1.01 1.27 14.07
C ILE A 69 -0.09 1.67 15.23
N CYS A 70 -0.61 1.75 16.45
CA CYS A 70 0.19 2.13 17.62
C CYS A 70 1.35 1.15 17.88
N GLU A 71 1.14 -0.13 17.57
CA GLU A 71 2.06 -1.24 17.84
C GLU A 71 3.11 -1.44 16.74
N GLY A 72 3.00 -0.73 15.62
CA GLY A 72 3.95 -0.85 14.53
C GLY A 72 3.44 -0.39 13.18
N SER A 73 4.26 -0.63 12.14
CA SER A 73 3.87 -0.37 10.76
C SER A 73 4.41 -1.40 9.79
N CYS A 74 3.73 -1.60 8.67
CA CYS A 74 4.25 -2.32 7.52
C CYS A 74 4.25 -1.42 6.29
N TRP A 75 5.31 -1.56 5.49
CA TRP A 75 5.54 -0.76 4.29
C TRP A 75 5.87 -1.70 3.15
N ALA A 76 5.32 -1.44 1.96
CA ALA A 76 5.62 -2.20 0.76
C ALA A 76 5.62 -1.33 -0.48
N ILE A 77 6.42 -1.69 -1.47
CA ILE A 77 6.44 -1.09 -2.80
C ILE A 77 5.98 -2.17 -3.78
N PHE A 78 4.92 -1.87 -4.53
CA PHE A 78 4.39 -2.74 -5.57
C PHE A 78 4.55 -2.09 -6.96
N ASN A 79 4.72 -2.90 -7.99
CA ASN A 79 4.41 -2.48 -9.37
C ASN A 79 2.89 -2.61 -9.63
N ALA A 80 2.43 -2.16 -10.81
CA ALA A 80 1.03 -2.30 -11.22
C ALA A 80 0.50 -3.74 -11.23
N ASP A 81 1.39 -4.72 -11.45
CA ASP A 81 1.04 -6.14 -11.46
C ASP A 81 0.91 -6.73 -10.03
N GLY A 82 1.11 -5.92 -8.99
CA GLY A 82 1.03 -6.32 -7.60
C GLY A 82 2.27 -7.07 -7.07
N ASP A 83 3.33 -7.16 -7.87
CA ASP A 83 4.61 -7.76 -7.46
C ASP A 83 5.29 -6.89 -6.41
N VAL A 84 5.79 -7.55 -5.36
CA VAL A 84 6.47 -6.88 -4.25
C VAL A 84 7.92 -6.59 -4.62
N LEU A 85 8.26 -5.32 -4.84
CA LEU A 85 9.64 -4.88 -5.10
C LEU A 85 10.43 -4.68 -3.81
N PHE A 86 9.74 -4.29 -2.74
CA PHE A 86 10.32 -4.10 -1.42
C PHE A 86 9.23 -4.24 -0.36
N SER A 87 9.56 -4.82 0.79
CA SER A 87 8.71 -4.75 1.98
C SER A 87 9.52 -4.74 3.27
N VAL A 88 8.97 -4.09 4.29
CA VAL A 88 9.55 -4.08 5.64
C VAL A 88 8.44 -3.91 6.69
N MET A 89 8.63 -4.53 7.84
CA MET A 89 7.76 -4.39 9.00
C MET A 89 8.58 -3.82 10.16
N PHE A 90 8.00 -2.85 10.87
CA PHE A 90 8.51 -2.27 12.09
C PHE A 90 7.54 -2.62 13.22
N CYS A 91 7.79 -3.74 13.89
CA CYS A 91 7.03 -4.22 15.04
C CYS A 91 7.89 -5.21 15.85
N ASP A 92 7.60 -5.30 17.14
CA ASP A 92 8.43 -6.06 18.08
C ASP A 92 7.89 -7.47 18.35
N ASP A 93 6.57 -7.67 18.24
CA ASP A 93 5.91 -8.92 18.57
C ASP A 93 5.48 -9.74 17.34
N ASP A 94 5.41 -11.05 17.51
CA ASP A 94 5.12 -11.98 16.40
C ASP A 94 3.65 -11.99 15.97
N ALA A 95 2.72 -11.61 16.85
CA ALA A 95 1.30 -11.52 16.50
C ALA A 95 1.05 -10.37 15.52
N THR A 96 1.63 -9.19 15.80
CA THR A 96 1.58 -8.03 14.91
C THR A 96 2.29 -8.31 13.58
N LYS A 97 3.42 -9.04 13.59
CA LYS A 97 4.08 -9.47 12.33
C LYS A 97 3.18 -10.36 11.48
N GLN A 98 2.48 -11.32 12.10
CA GLN A 98 1.53 -12.18 11.38
C GLN A 98 0.39 -11.35 10.78
N ASP A 99 -0.18 -10.43 11.56
CA ASP A 99 -1.24 -9.55 11.08
C ASP A 99 -0.77 -8.70 9.90
N PHE A 100 0.41 -8.08 9.98
CA PHE A 100 0.96 -7.31 8.87
C PHE A 100 1.29 -8.16 7.66
N SER A 101 1.69 -9.43 7.83
CA SER A 101 1.87 -10.35 6.72
C SER A 101 0.56 -10.59 5.96
N LEU A 102 -0.54 -10.75 6.70
CA LEU A 102 -1.89 -10.87 6.11
C LEU A 102 -2.32 -9.58 5.41
N VAL A 103 -2.05 -8.42 6.02
CA VAL A 103 -2.32 -7.10 5.40
C VAL A 103 -1.57 -6.95 4.08
N LEU A 104 -0.28 -7.27 4.02
CA LEU A 104 0.52 -7.14 2.79
C LEU A 104 0.00 -8.04 1.66
N SER A 105 -0.34 -9.30 1.98
CA SER A 105 -0.96 -10.22 1.01
C SER A 105 -2.26 -9.63 0.45
N HIS A 106 -3.11 -9.10 1.32
CA HIS A 106 -4.37 -8.49 0.92
C HIS A 106 -4.16 -7.23 0.07
N LEU A 107 -3.19 -6.38 0.41
CA LEU A 107 -2.89 -5.18 -0.36
C LEU A 107 -2.40 -5.52 -1.77
N SER A 108 -1.58 -6.55 -1.94
CA SER A 108 -1.12 -7.02 -3.26
C SER A 108 -2.30 -7.48 -4.12
N GLU A 109 -3.19 -8.32 -3.59
CA GLU A 109 -4.40 -8.78 -4.30
C GLU A 109 -5.30 -7.62 -4.73
N ARG A 110 -5.60 -6.72 -3.79
CA ARG A 110 -6.47 -5.56 -4.05
C ARG A 110 -5.84 -4.57 -5.02
N HIS A 111 -4.51 -4.46 -5.03
CA HIS A 111 -3.79 -3.57 -5.94
C HIS A 111 -4.03 -3.96 -7.38
N VAL A 112 -3.86 -5.26 -7.70
CA VAL A 112 -4.10 -5.80 -9.04
C VAL A 112 -5.53 -5.55 -9.48
N GLU A 113 -6.51 -5.95 -8.66
CA GLU A 113 -7.93 -5.76 -8.98
C GLU A 113 -8.28 -4.30 -9.29
N TYR A 114 -7.68 -3.35 -8.55
CA TYR A 114 -7.92 -1.93 -8.77
C TYR A 114 -7.29 -1.42 -10.06
N GLN A 115 -6.06 -1.82 -10.37
CA GLN A 115 -5.39 -1.43 -11.62
C GLN A 115 -6.16 -1.98 -12.83
N GLU A 116 -6.64 -3.22 -12.77
CA GLU A 116 -7.49 -3.82 -13.81
C GLU A 116 -8.79 -3.02 -14.01
N MET A 117 -9.48 -2.66 -12.92
CA MET A 117 -10.70 -1.84 -12.99
C MET A 117 -10.45 -0.45 -13.59
N LEU A 118 -9.33 0.20 -13.27
CA LEU A 118 -8.97 1.49 -13.84
C LEU A 118 -8.74 1.39 -15.35
N VAL A 119 -8.04 0.35 -15.80
CA VAL A 119 -7.80 0.08 -17.22
C VAL A 119 -9.13 -0.16 -17.95
N GLU A 120 -10.04 -0.96 -17.38
CA GLU A 120 -11.36 -1.19 -17.96
C GLU A 120 -12.18 0.10 -18.09
N GLN A 121 -12.23 0.93 -17.05
CA GLN A 121 -12.96 2.21 -17.09
C GLN A 121 -12.38 3.18 -18.11
N LEU A 122 -11.05 3.25 -18.23
CA LEU A 122 -10.38 4.05 -19.25
C LEU A 122 -10.72 3.53 -20.65
N ASN A 123 -10.66 2.22 -20.87
CA ASN A 123 -11.02 1.59 -22.14
C ASN A 123 -12.47 1.88 -22.53
N ILE A 124 -13.43 1.80 -21.59
CA ILE A 124 -14.84 2.14 -21.87
C ILE A 124 -14.99 3.59 -22.34
N LYS A 125 -14.22 4.55 -21.79
CA LYS A 125 -14.26 5.96 -22.23
C LYS A 125 -13.78 6.15 -23.68
N TYR A 126 -12.92 5.28 -24.21
CA TYR A 126 -12.43 5.37 -25.59
C TYR A 126 -13.32 4.63 -26.61
N TYR A 127 -14.21 3.74 -26.16
CA TYR A 127 -15.19 3.06 -27.03
C TYR A 127 -16.51 3.82 -27.19
N ILE A 128 -16.76 4.86 -26.38
CA ILE A 128 -17.89 5.78 -26.53
C ILE A 128 -17.39 7.05 -27.22
N ALA A 129 -17.10 6.95 -28.53
CA ALA A 129 -16.79 8.08 -29.41
C ALA A 129 -17.52 7.91 -30.75
#